data_AF-A0AAN6H1K3-F1
#
_entry.id   AF-A0AAN6H1K3-F1
#
_cell.length_a   1.000
_cell.length_b   1.000
_cell.length_c   1.000
_cell.angle_alpha   90.00
_cell.angle_beta   90.00
_cell.angle_gamma   90.00
#
_symmetry.space_group_name_H-M   'P 1'
#
loop_
_entity.id
_entity.type
_entity.pdbx_description
1 polymer ?
#
loop_
_entity_poly.entity_id
_entity_poly.type
_entity_poly.pdbx_seq_one_letter_code
_entity_poly.pdbx_strand_id
1 'polypeptide(L)'
;MSNTHTLERSNQTGFSDSTDSSLSSAQRLGLDDTDSRPILCYQYRGKLETLPRKDLCARLDKDESLRCTLKLIPRGTSYIDVKRHDLFLAEEKHAYEDFPNYDASLASIKVPLLAWLNRMVWGNYDELYILSRDSSPRSSERDEDSRRVSPTSSWGEGSDGSVGGGAAE
;
A
#
# COMPACT_ATOMS: atom_id res chain seq x y z
N MET A 1 -15.10 54.66 -8.80
CA MET A 1 -13.66 54.36 -8.91
C MET A 1 -13.17 54.17 -7.49
N SER A 2 -12.89 52.98 -6.95
CA SER A 2 -12.42 51.74 -7.55
C SER A 2 -12.81 50.56 -6.63
N ASN A 3 -13.21 49.44 -7.22
CA ASN A 3 -13.49 48.19 -6.51
C ASN A 3 -12.18 47.37 -6.39
N THR A 4 -11.83 46.94 -5.18
CA THR A 4 -10.82 45.89 -4.95
C THR A 4 -11.50 44.67 -4.35
N HIS A 5 -11.75 43.67 -5.18
CA HIS A 5 -12.29 42.38 -4.77
C HIS A 5 -11.11 41.41 -4.59
N THR A 6 -10.70 41.18 -3.35
CA THR A 6 -9.73 40.12 -3.01
C THR A 6 -10.43 38.78 -3.14
N LEU A 7 -10.04 37.99 -4.13
CA LEU A 7 -10.48 36.60 -4.29
C LEU A 7 -9.80 35.74 -3.22
N GLU A 8 -10.52 35.49 -2.13
CA GLU A 8 -10.17 34.47 -1.16
C GLU A 8 -10.38 33.09 -1.80
N ARG A 9 -9.26 32.39 -2.03
CA ARG A 9 -9.22 31.02 -2.53
C ARG A 9 -9.76 30.08 -1.46
N SER A 10 -11.01 29.66 -1.61
CA SER A 10 -11.67 28.66 -0.77
C SER A 10 -10.97 27.31 -0.89
N ASN A 11 -10.02 27.01 -0.01
CA ASN A 11 -9.62 25.64 0.31
C ASN A 11 -10.59 25.09 1.38
N GLN A 12 -11.82 24.76 0.95
CA GLN A 12 -12.74 23.99 1.80
C GLN A 12 -12.33 22.52 1.77
N THR A 13 -11.50 22.10 2.74
CA THR A 13 -11.51 20.72 3.23
C THR A 13 -12.14 20.77 4.62
N GLY A 14 -13.44 20.53 4.68
CA GLY A 14 -14.19 20.44 5.92
C GLY A 14 -13.83 19.17 6.66
N PHE A 15 -12.89 19.26 7.60
CA PHE A 15 -12.75 18.31 8.69
C PHE A 15 -13.30 19.01 9.93
N SER A 16 -14.61 18.86 10.14
CA SER A 16 -15.22 19.21 11.43
C SER A 16 -14.79 18.15 12.44
N ASP A 17 -13.94 18.57 13.37
CA ASP A 17 -13.77 17.97 14.68
C ASP A 17 -15.15 17.86 15.36
N SER A 18 -15.66 16.63 15.51
CA SER A 18 -16.85 16.34 16.32
C SER A 18 -16.80 14.90 16.82
N THR A 19 -16.76 14.84 18.14
CA THR A 19 -16.82 13.75 19.11
C THR A 19 -17.86 12.66 18.78
N ASP A 20 -17.46 11.40 18.99
CA ASP A 20 -18.25 10.16 19.10
C ASP A 20 -19.73 10.20 18.68
N SER A 21 -20.00 9.70 17.47
CA SER A 21 -21.21 8.96 17.14
C SER A 21 -20.91 8.06 15.94
N SER A 22 -21.36 6.81 15.99
CA SER A 22 -21.04 5.71 15.06
C SER A 22 -21.42 6.01 13.60
N LEU A 23 -20.62 6.83 12.92
CA LEU A 23 -20.71 7.09 11.49
C LEU A 23 -20.17 5.86 10.75
N SER A 24 -21.01 5.24 9.92
CA SER A 24 -20.62 4.10 9.08
C SER A 24 -19.33 4.42 8.33
N SER A 25 -18.42 3.45 8.25
CA SER A 25 -17.16 3.56 7.51
C SER A 25 -17.37 4.06 6.06
N ALA A 26 -18.53 3.78 5.47
CA ALA A 26 -18.97 4.31 4.18
C ALA A 26 -18.99 5.86 4.14
N GLN A 27 -19.51 6.50 5.19
CA GLN A 27 -19.59 7.95 5.29
C GLN A 27 -18.23 8.60 5.55
N ARG A 28 -17.33 7.91 6.27
CA ARG A 28 -15.94 8.37 6.50
C ARG A 28 -15.10 8.35 5.23
N LEU A 29 -15.38 7.41 4.33
CA LEU A 29 -14.65 7.23 3.07
C LEU A 29 -15.36 7.86 1.86
N GLY A 30 -16.52 8.52 2.03
CA GLY A 30 -17.30 9.10 0.94
C GLY A 30 -17.83 8.05 -0.05
N LEU A 31 -18.05 6.84 0.43
CA LEU A 31 -18.47 5.68 -0.33
C LEU A 31 -20.00 5.59 -0.33
N ASP A 32 -20.60 5.63 -1.53
CA ASP A 32 -22.03 5.37 -1.68
C ASP A 32 -22.30 3.87 -1.47
N ASP A 33 -23.12 3.55 -0.47
CA ASP A 33 -23.47 2.18 -0.10
C ASP A 33 -24.26 1.47 -1.20
N THR A 34 -24.94 2.23 -2.07
CA THR A 34 -25.74 1.69 -3.18
C THR A 34 -24.90 1.30 -4.40
N ASP A 35 -23.64 1.74 -4.46
CA ASP A 35 -22.78 1.48 -5.60
C ASP A 35 -22.22 0.05 -5.56
N SER A 36 -22.72 -0.77 -6.49
CA SER A 36 -22.33 -2.17 -6.67
C SER A 36 -21.07 -2.35 -7.54
N ARG A 37 -20.38 -1.26 -7.91
CA ARG A 37 -19.16 -1.36 -8.72
C ARG A 37 -18.07 -2.11 -7.97
N PRO A 38 -17.38 -3.04 -8.65
CA PRO A 38 -16.23 -3.72 -8.07
C PRO A 38 -15.08 -2.73 -7.90
N ILE A 39 -14.40 -2.80 -6.76
CA ILE A 39 -13.23 -2.00 -6.43
C ILE A 39 -12.02 -2.91 -6.20
N LEU A 40 -10.82 -2.36 -6.38
CA LEU A 40 -9.57 -3.05 -6.04
C LEU A 40 -9.24 -2.77 -4.58
N CYS A 41 -9.13 -3.84 -3.80
CA CYS A 41 -8.79 -3.79 -2.39
C CYS A 41 -7.49 -4.55 -2.16
N TYR A 42 -6.45 -3.87 -1.68
CA TYR A 42 -5.19 -4.50 -1.29
C TYR A 42 -5.10 -4.59 0.22
N GLN A 43 -4.90 -5.79 0.75
CA GLN A 43 -4.57 -5.97 2.16
C GLN A 43 -3.06 -5.90 2.35
N TYR A 44 -2.58 -4.98 3.21
CA TYR A 44 -1.17 -4.85 3.54
C TYR A 44 -0.62 -6.15 4.10
N ARG A 45 0.49 -6.64 3.53
CA ARG A 45 1.09 -7.97 3.79
C ARG A 45 0.17 -9.15 3.46
N GLY A 46 -0.88 -8.93 2.68
CA GLY A 46 -1.83 -9.92 2.21
C GLY A 46 -1.92 -9.94 0.69
N LYS A 47 -3.13 -10.23 0.20
CA LYS A 47 -3.44 -10.35 -1.22
C LYS A 47 -4.25 -9.17 -1.74
N LEU A 48 -4.20 -8.98 -3.06
CA LEU A 48 -5.12 -8.14 -3.79
C LEU A 48 -6.43 -8.89 -4.00
N GLU A 49 -7.55 -8.28 -3.63
CA GLU A 49 -8.90 -8.80 -3.80
C GLU A 49 -9.76 -7.80 -4.57
N THR A 50 -10.67 -8.31 -5.38
CA THR A 50 -11.73 -7.51 -5.99
C THR A 50 -12.99 -7.72 -5.18
N LEU A 51 -13.47 -6.67 -4.52
CA LEU A 51 -14.65 -6.71 -3.67
C LEU A 51 -15.59 -5.58 -4.09
N PRO A 52 -16.91 -5.71 -3.91
CA PRO A 52 -17.81 -4.58 -4.04
C PRO A 52 -17.62 -3.63 -2.84
N ARG A 53 -17.96 -2.36 -3.03
CA ARG A 53 -17.78 -1.30 -2.03
C ARG A 53 -18.51 -1.59 -0.71
N LYS A 54 -19.74 -2.10 -0.77
CA LYS A 54 -20.50 -2.52 0.41
C LYS A 54 -19.78 -3.58 1.27
N ASP A 55 -19.09 -4.53 0.62
CA ASP A 55 -18.40 -5.60 1.34
C ASP A 55 -17.12 -5.07 2.00
N LEU A 56 -16.49 -4.05 1.41
CA LEU A 56 -15.39 -3.33 2.03
C LEU A 56 -15.86 -2.62 3.31
N CYS A 57 -16.94 -1.85 3.24
CA CYS A 57 -17.51 -1.16 4.41
C CYS A 57 -17.90 -2.16 5.50
N ALA A 58 -18.60 -3.24 5.14
CA ALA A 58 -18.95 -4.30 6.08
C ALA A 58 -17.72 -5.00 6.71
N ARG A 59 -16.57 -4.99 6.04
CA ARG A 59 -15.31 -5.53 6.58
C ARG A 59 -14.63 -4.55 7.53
N LEU A 60 -14.65 -3.25 7.21
CA LEU A 60 -14.18 -2.20 8.13
C LEU A 60 -15.03 -2.16 9.40
N ASP A 61 -16.35 -2.29 9.27
CA ASP A 61 -17.27 -2.23 10.42
C ASP A 61 -17.14 -3.47 11.33
N LYS A 62 -16.64 -4.60 10.81
CA LYS A 62 -16.36 -5.81 11.62
C LYS A 62 -15.06 -5.72 12.41
N ASP A 63 -14.05 -5.09 11.84
CA ASP A 63 -12.70 -5.05 12.39
C ASP A 63 -12.29 -3.58 12.64
N GLU A 64 -12.54 -3.08 13.84
CA GLU A 64 -12.21 -1.69 14.23
C GLU A 64 -10.70 -1.37 14.16
N SER A 65 -9.85 -2.40 14.21
CA SER A 65 -8.40 -2.27 14.04
C SER A 65 -7.94 -2.08 12.59
N LEU A 66 -8.83 -2.21 11.60
CA LEU A 66 -8.49 -2.01 10.19
C LEU A 66 -8.63 -0.53 9.82
N ARG A 67 -7.56 0.02 9.25
CA ARG A 67 -7.50 1.34 8.65
C ARG A 67 -7.50 1.19 7.13
N CYS A 68 -8.26 2.05 6.46
CA CYS A 68 -8.34 2.11 5.01
C CYS A 68 -7.78 3.43 4.51
N THR A 69 -6.88 3.35 3.55
CA THR A 69 -6.40 4.52 2.80
C THR A 69 -6.72 4.36 1.31
N LEU A 70 -6.96 5.48 0.65
CA LEU A 70 -7.26 5.54 -0.77
C LEU A 70 -6.02 5.96 -1.55
N LYS A 71 -5.70 5.21 -2.60
CA LYS A 71 -4.65 5.53 -3.55
C LYS A 71 -5.21 5.57 -4.96
N LEU A 72 -4.98 6.67 -5.67
CA LEU A 72 -5.33 6.77 -7.08
C LEU A 72 -4.33 5.97 -7.93
N ILE A 73 -4.84 5.21 -8.88
CA ILE A 73 -4.03 4.45 -9.81
C ILE A 73 -3.73 5.37 -11.01
N PRO A 74 -2.46 5.55 -11.43
CA PRO A 74 -2.15 6.29 -12.66
C PRO A 74 -2.69 5.59 -13.91
N ARG A 75 -3.19 6.33 -14.90
CA ARG A 75 -3.73 5.74 -16.14
C ARG A 75 -2.63 5.02 -16.92
N GLY A 76 -2.97 3.91 -17.57
CA GLY A 76 -2.03 3.15 -18.42
C GLY A 76 -1.04 2.25 -17.68
N THR A 77 -1.04 2.22 -16.35
CA THR A 77 -0.16 1.33 -15.59
C THR A 77 -0.81 -0.03 -15.33
N SER A 78 -0.03 -1.09 -15.53
CA SER A 78 -0.42 -2.47 -15.19
C SER A 78 0.10 -2.90 -13.81
N TYR A 79 0.98 -2.10 -13.23
CA TYR A 79 1.56 -2.31 -11.90
C TYR A 79 1.31 -1.09 -11.03
N ILE A 80 1.05 -1.33 -9.75
CA ILE A 80 0.80 -0.31 -8.74
C ILE A 80 1.82 -0.52 -7.64
N ASP A 81 2.67 0.47 -7.44
CA ASP A 81 3.61 0.47 -6.33
C ASP A 81 2.91 1.04 -5.09
N VAL A 82 2.84 0.26 -4.02
CA VAL A 82 2.33 0.66 -2.72
C VAL A 82 3.51 1.07 -1.87
N LYS A 83 3.52 2.33 -1.46
CA LYS A 83 4.60 2.96 -0.70
C LYS A 83 4.20 3.09 0.76
N ARG A 84 5.19 3.29 1.63
CA ARG A 84 4.96 3.42 3.07
C ARG A 84 4.00 4.55 3.42
N HIS A 85 4.15 5.71 2.79
CA HIS A 85 3.26 6.83 3.00
C HIS A 85 1.83 6.62 2.49
N ASP A 86 1.58 5.60 1.67
CA ASP A 86 0.20 5.28 1.29
C ASP A 86 -0.58 4.69 2.47
N LEU A 87 0.10 4.19 3.50
CA LEU A 87 -0.53 3.63 4.71
C LEU A 87 -0.88 4.71 5.75
N PHE A 88 -0.25 5.89 5.66
CA PHE A 88 -0.39 6.96 6.64
C PHE A 88 -1.64 7.81 6.39
N LEU A 89 -2.25 8.31 7.47
CA LEU A 89 -3.24 9.39 7.38
C LEU A 89 -2.58 10.69 6.92
N ALA A 90 -3.37 11.65 6.43
CA ALA A 90 -2.84 12.91 5.92
C ALA A 90 -1.96 13.66 6.94
N GLU A 91 -2.33 13.62 8.21
CA GLU A 91 -1.56 14.23 9.31
C GLU A 91 -0.22 13.53 9.55
N GLU A 92 -0.22 12.19 9.57
CA GLU A 92 0.98 11.39 9.73
C GLU A 92 1.92 11.54 8.52
N LYS A 93 1.38 11.70 7.31
CA LYS A 93 2.19 11.91 6.10
C LYS A 93 3.09 13.13 6.26
N HIS A 94 2.53 14.24 6.74
CA HIS A 94 3.31 15.46 6.97
C HIS A 94 4.33 15.30 8.10
N ALA A 95 4.03 14.52 9.14
CA ALA A 95 4.96 14.27 10.24
C ALA A 95 6.15 13.39 9.84
N TYR A 96 5.94 12.47 8.88
CA TYR A 96 6.95 11.48 8.49
C TYR A 96 7.61 11.76 7.13
N GLU A 97 7.28 12.86 6.44
CA GLU A 97 7.79 13.20 5.10
C GLU A 97 9.32 13.32 5.07
N ASP A 98 9.93 13.85 6.14
CA ASP A 98 11.37 14.06 6.23
C ASP A 98 12.18 12.77 6.41
N PHE A 99 11.54 11.63 6.70
CA PHE A 99 12.26 10.40 6.95
C PHE A 99 12.64 9.70 5.64
N PRO A 100 13.85 9.13 5.54
CA PRO A 100 14.30 8.46 4.31
C PRO A 100 13.48 7.22 3.94
N ASN A 101 12.71 6.68 4.89
CA ASN A 101 11.84 5.53 4.69
C ASN A 101 10.42 5.92 4.22
N TYR A 102 10.12 7.21 4.06
CA TYR A 102 8.81 7.71 3.68
C TYR A 102 8.35 7.21 2.31
N ASP A 103 9.26 7.20 1.34
CA ASP A 103 8.99 6.76 -0.04
C ASP A 103 9.31 5.27 -0.28
N ALA A 104 9.56 4.49 0.78
CA ALA A 104 9.92 3.09 0.65
C ALA A 104 8.77 2.30 -0.01
N SER A 105 9.09 1.61 -1.12
CA SER A 105 8.20 0.66 -1.77
C SER A 105 7.99 -0.56 -0.88
N LEU A 106 6.73 -0.86 -0.57
CA LEU A 106 6.31 -2.00 0.26
C LEU A 106 5.85 -3.17 -0.60
N ALA A 107 5.16 -2.90 -1.70
CA ALA A 107 4.65 -3.94 -2.60
C ALA A 107 4.42 -3.39 -4.01
N SER A 108 4.83 -4.15 -5.02
CA SER A 108 4.46 -3.89 -6.41
C SER A 108 3.38 -4.89 -6.82
N ILE A 109 2.17 -4.38 -7.03
CA ILE A 109 0.97 -5.18 -7.27
C ILE A 109 0.64 -5.15 -8.76
N LYS A 110 0.48 -6.33 -9.36
CA LYS A 110 0.00 -6.45 -10.73
C LYS A 110 -1.53 -6.34 -10.76
N VAL A 111 -2.04 -5.43 -11.58
CA VAL A 111 -3.47 -5.27 -11.81
C VAL A 111 -3.99 -6.48 -12.62
N PRO A 112 -5.07 -7.15 -12.19
CA PRO A 112 -5.70 -8.21 -12.97
C PRO A 112 -6.11 -7.69 -14.35
N LEU A 113 -5.87 -8.50 -15.40
CA LEU A 113 -6.11 -8.09 -16.79
C LEU A 113 -7.54 -7.56 -17.01
N LEU A 114 -8.53 -8.20 -16.40
CA LEU A 114 -9.92 -7.79 -16.52
C LEU A 114 -10.18 -6.40 -15.89
N ALA A 115 -9.55 -6.11 -14.75
CA ALA A 115 -9.64 -4.78 -14.12
C ALA A 115 -8.93 -3.73 -14.97
N TRP A 116 -7.76 -4.06 -15.51
CA TRP A 116 -7.00 -3.19 -16.41
C TRP A 116 -7.77 -2.87 -17.71
N LEU A 117 -8.42 -3.86 -18.33
CA LEU A 117 -9.27 -3.67 -19.50
C LEU A 117 -10.51 -2.83 -19.18
N ASN A 118 -11.22 -3.15 -18.09
CA ASN A 118 -12.38 -2.38 -17.64
C ASN A 118 -12.03 -0.91 -17.40
N ARG A 119 -10.82 -0.66 -16.91
CA ARG A 119 -10.30 0.67 -16.69
C ARG A 119 -10.02 1.44 -17.97
N MET A 120 -9.54 0.76 -19.00
CA MET A 120 -9.26 1.37 -20.29
C MET A 120 -10.54 1.64 -21.09
N VAL A 121 -11.56 0.78 -20.97
CA VAL A 121 -12.80 0.85 -21.77
C VAL A 121 -13.91 1.65 -21.07
N TRP A 122 -14.11 1.44 -19.76
CA TRP A 122 -15.22 2.03 -19.01
C TRP A 122 -14.80 3.06 -17.95
N GLY A 123 -13.50 3.27 -17.75
CA GLY A 123 -13.02 4.20 -16.71
C GLY A 123 -13.40 3.75 -15.29
N ASN A 124 -13.48 2.45 -15.04
CA ASN A 124 -13.66 1.88 -13.70
C ASN A 124 -12.30 1.49 -13.09
N TYR A 125 -12.26 1.17 -11.79
CA TYR A 125 -11.05 0.74 -11.08
C TYR A 125 -9.91 1.78 -11.04
N ASP A 126 -10.25 3.04 -10.79
CA ASP A 126 -9.25 4.12 -10.69
C ASP A 126 -8.68 4.33 -9.30
N GLU A 127 -9.31 3.70 -8.33
CA GLU A 127 -8.98 3.78 -6.93
C GLU A 127 -8.55 2.40 -6.44
N LEU A 128 -7.43 2.38 -5.73
CA LEU A 128 -6.96 1.26 -4.95
C LEU A 128 -7.23 1.57 -3.46
N TYR A 129 -8.03 0.73 -2.83
CA TYR A 129 -8.28 0.79 -1.39
C TYR A 129 -7.24 -0.08 -0.70
N ILE A 130 -6.45 0.50 0.20
CA ILE A 130 -5.41 -0.21 0.93
C ILE A 130 -5.89 -0.41 2.35
N LEU A 131 -6.02 -1.67 2.76
CA LEU A 131 -6.36 -2.06 4.12
C LEU A 131 -5.09 -2.36 4.89
N SER A 132 -4.85 -1.60 5.94
CA SER A 132 -3.77 -1.82 6.90
C SER A 132 -4.35 -2.06 8.28
N ARG A 133 -3.70 -2.89 9.09
CA ARG A 133 -4.03 -2.94 10.52
C ARG A 133 -3.34 -1.77 11.20
N ASP A 134 -3.99 -1.18 12.20
CA ASP A 134 -3.36 -0.26 13.14
C ASP A 134 -2.33 -1.07 13.96
N SER A 135 -1.15 -1.28 13.40
CA SER A 135 -0.05 -1.91 14.11
C SER A 135 0.74 -0.82 14.80
N SER A 136 0.34 -0.48 16.03
CA SER A 136 1.37 -0.15 17.02
C SER A 136 2.40 -1.31 16.99
N PRO A 137 3.71 -1.03 16.87
CA PRO A 137 4.70 -2.04 16.50
C PRO A 137 4.96 -2.99 17.67
N ARG A 138 4.10 -3.99 17.85
CA ARG A 138 4.41 -5.17 18.64
C ARG A 138 4.89 -6.27 17.71
N SER A 139 6.22 -6.32 17.63
CA SER A 139 7.03 -7.42 17.10
C SER A 139 6.88 -7.76 15.63
N SER A 140 7.98 -7.52 14.93
CA SER A 140 8.47 -8.23 13.76
C SER A 140 8.06 -9.72 13.71
N GLU A 141 6.89 -10.00 13.16
CA GLU A 141 6.61 -11.29 12.54
C GLU A 141 7.36 -11.29 11.20
N ARG A 142 8.62 -11.74 11.24
CA ARG A 142 9.37 -12.12 10.05
C ARG A 142 8.67 -13.35 9.46
N ASP A 143 8.21 -13.19 8.23
CA ASP A 143 7.57 -14.25 7.45
C ASP A 143 8.57 -15.39 7.16
N GLU A 144 8.10 -16.63 7.25
CA GLU A 144 8.91 -17.83 7.08
C GLU A 144 9.38 -18.05 5.63
N ASP A 145 8.79 -17.34 4.66
CA ASP A 145 9.15 -17.40 3.24
C ASP A 145 10.51 -16.75 2.93
N SER A 146 11.01 -15.90 3.85
CA SER A 146 12.35 -15.28 3.73
C SER A 146 13.52 -16.24 4.03
N ARG A 147 13.28 -17.53 4.30
CA ARG A 147 14.33 -18.50 4.68
C ARG A 147 15.05 -19.19 3.51
N ARG A 148 14.73 -18.91 2.24
CA ARG A 148 15.31 -19.64 1.10
C ARG A 148 16.16 -18.79 0.15
N VAL A 149 17.14 -18.06 0.67
CA VAL A 149 18.31 -17.64 -0.14
C VAL A 149 19.55 -17.52 0.74
N SER A 150 20.09 -18.65 1.21
CA SER A 150 21.50 -18.68 1.62
C SER A 150 22.34 -18.79 0.34
N PRO A 151 23.19 -17.80 0.00
CA PRO A 151 24.15 -17.98 -1.09
C PRO A 151 25.18 -19.00 -0.61
N THR A 152 25.26 -20.15 -1.28
CA THR A 152 26.38 -21.07 -1.12
C THR A 152 27.61 -20.43 -1.77
N SER A 153 28.54 -19.97 -0.94
CA SER A 153 29.84 -19.47 -1.37
C SER A 153 30.74 -20.66 -1.70
N SER A 154 30.87 -21.01 -2.99
CA SER A 154 31.96 -21.87 -3.46
C SER A 154 33.21 -21.00 -3.62
N TRP A 155 34.07 -21.03 -2.62
CA TRP A 155 35.44 -20.52 -2.72
C TRP A 155 36.28 -21.49 -3.55
N GLY A 156 37.13 -20.93 -4.41
CA GLY A 156 37.81 -21.61 -5.50
C GLY A 156 38.63 -22.83 -5.08
N GLU A 157 38.47 -23.88 -5.88
CA GLU A 157 39.30 -25.07 -5.90
C GLU A 157 40.70 -24.65 -6.41
N GLY A 158 41.61 -24.42 -5.46
CA GLY A 158 43.00 -24.13 -5.73
C GLY A 158 43.67 -25.32 -6.41
N SER A 159 43.99 -25.15 -7.69
CA SER A 159 44.90 -26.02 -8.41
C SER A 159 46.32 -25.67 -7.96
N ASP A 160 46.94 -26.52 -7.15
CA ASP A 160 48.40 -26.56 -7.00
C ASP A 160 48.90 -27.90 -7.52
N GLY A 161 49.77 -27.82 -8.52
CA GLY A 161 50.68 -28.90 -8.85
C GLY A 161 52.10 -28.40 -8.67
N SER A 162 52.91 -29.10 -7.86
CA SER A 162 54.34 -29.28 -8.13
C SER A 162 55.03 -30.27 -7.18
N VAL A 163 55.55 -31.33 -7.79
CA VAL A 163 56.95 -31.82 -7.71
C VAL A 163 57.62 -31.98 -6.33
N GLY A 164 57.95 -33.24 -6.00
CA GLY A 164 59.35 -33.61 -5.77
C GLY A 164 59.82 -33.98 -4.34
N GLY A 165 60.14 -35.26 -4.16
CA GLY A 165 61.39 -35.70 -3.53
C GLY A 165 61.39 -35.99 -2.02
N GLY A 166 62.06 -37.08 -1.65
CA GLY A 166 62.73 -37.19 -0.35
C GLY A 166 62.39 -38.44 0.46
N ALA A 167 63.43 -39.20 0.80
CA ALA A 167 63.43 -40.47 1.51
C ALA A 167 63.65 -40.30 3.03
N ALA A 168 63.88 -41.45 3.69
CA ALA A 168 64.28 -41.72 5.09
C ALA A 168 63.08 -42.01 6.01
N GLU A 169 63.04 -43.09 6.79
CA GLU A 169 64.03 -44.11 7.20
C GLU A 169 63.29 -45.32 7.78
#